data_AF-A0A8T5R0Y7-F1
#
_entry.id   AF-A0A8T5R0Y7-F1
#
_cell.length_a   1.000
_cell.length_b   1.000
_cell.length_c   1.000
_cell.angle_alpha   90.00
_cell.angle_beta   90.00
_cell.angle_gamma   90.00
#
_symmetry.space_group_name_H-M   'P 1'
#
loop_
_entity.id
_entity.type
_entity.pdbx_description
1 polymer ?
#
loop_
_entity_poly.entity_id
_entity_poly.type
_entity_poly.pdbx_seq_one_letter_code
_entity_poly.pdbx_strand_id
1 'polypeptide(L)'
;MNNKAQLNIAIIMISSLIIIGGTLYFAYDKIMNIEEKVSLVEYERFIQDLDFNIKKFNYGRKSGSSEVIELKVPNGIQKICFVDRETPRDKFLSPELENEFEVRFDDNVFIEPFDVPSNKIESFELDEKNNPLCIEANNFITLKLEKTSNSTKIESLQVLFQSEKKCLPVFENGEDNIDLVFIGNDYENNDDLITDVNSYLEVFKNKEPFASNMEHFNAYIRVDNAGCETKGYIQCNNYELKKMASDCPNDYIIVLSKRSKTADALLPLRSSSVGNIVKANTADDELVVIHEFGHSFANLWDEYVDDVYLSQHITSVDELPNCDSVGCESWKDLENTNCYKGCSLSSFYRSTENSIMNNYRKSDGKEFGTVNEMIILENLERYK
;
A
#
# COMPACT_ATOMS: atom_id res chain seq x y z
N MET A 1 14.18 -41.99 -57.97
CA MET A 1 13.55 -42.30 -56.67
C MET A 1 12.05 -42.17 -56.83
N ASN A 2 11.27 -43.06 -56.22
CA ASN A 2 9.83 -43.17 -56.50
C ASN A 2 9.06 -42.14 -55.66
N ASN A 3 8.68 -40.99 -56.25
CA ASN A 3 8.02 -39.87 -55.56
C ASN A 3 6.76 -40.28 -54.78
N LYS A 4 6.07 -41.35 -55.20
CA LYS A 4 4.92 -41.91 -54.48
C LYS A 4 5.28 -42.47 -53.10
N ALA A 5 6.46 -43.08 -52.95
CA ALA A 5 6.90 -43.64 -51.67
C ALA A 5 7.22 -42.53 -50.66
N GLN A 6 7.84 -41.44 -51.11
CA GLN A 6 8.15 -40.28 -50.25
C GLN A 6 6.88 -39.59 -49.76
N LEU A 7 5.88 -39.43 -50.64
CA LEU A 7 4.58 -38.84 -50.27
C LEU A 7 3.85 -39.70 -49.23
N ASN A 8 3.84 -41.03 -49.40
CA ASN A 8 3.20 -41.93 -48.43
C ASN A 8 3.88 -41.87 -47.05
N ILE A 9 5.21 -41.79 -47.00
CA ILE A 9 5.95 -41.66 -45.74
C ILE A 9 5.61 -40.31 -45.07
N ALA A 10 5.55 -39.22 -45.82
CA ALA A 10 5.18 -37.90 -45.28
C ALA A 10 3.76 -37.88 -44.71
N ILE A 11 2.78 -38.48 -45.40
CA ILE A 11 1.39 -38.58 -44.93
C ILE A 11 1.32 -39.40 -43.64
N ILE A 12 2.04 -40.52 -43.55
CA ILE A 12 2.10 -41.34 -42.34
C ILE A 12 2.71 -40.55 -41.18
N MET A 13 3.80 -39.82 -41.39
CA MET A 13 4.42 -39.00 -40.34
C MET A 13 3.49 -37.89 -39.84
N ILE A 14 2.83 -37.17 -40.75
CA ILE A 14 1.87 -36.11 -40.38
C ILE A 14 0.68 -36.71 -39.62
N SER A 15 0.14 -37.83 -40.08
CA SER A 15 -0.99 -38.50 -39.41
C SER A 15 -0.59 -38.99 -38.01
N SER A 16 0.60 -39.57 -37.86
CA SER A 16 1.14 -39.98 -36.55
C SER A 16 1.31 -38.79 -35.61
N LEU A 17 1.83 -37.66 -36.10
CA LEU A 17 1.97 -36.44 -35.28
C LEU A 17 0.61 -35.90 -34.82
N ILE A 18 -0.40 -35.91 -35.69
CA ILE A 18 -1.77 -35.49 -35.32
C ILE A 18 -2.36 -36.42 -34.26
N ILE A 19 -2.20 -37.75 -34.41
CA ILE A 19 -2.70 -38.73 -33.44
C ILE A 19 -2.00 -38.58 -32.09
N ILE A 20 -0.68 -38.41 -32.08
CA ILE A 20 0.11 -38.19 -30.86
C ILE A 20 -0.34 -36.88 -30.19
N GLY A 21 -0.42 -35.79 -30.95
CA GLY A 21 -0.88 -34.49 -30.45
C GLY A 21 -2.29 -34.55 -29.85
N GLY A 22 -3.23 -35.21 -30.54
CA GLY A 22 -4.59 -35.40 -30.04
C GLY A 22 -4.66 -36.26 -28.77
N THR A 23 -3.83 -37.30 -28.68
CA THR A 23 -3.76 -38.16 -27.49
C THR A 23 -3.18 -37.41 -26.29
N LEU A 24 -2.11 -36.63 -26.50
CA LEU A 24 -1.51 -35.79 -25.47
C LEU A 24 -2.47 -34.71 -24.98
N TYR A 25 -3.19 -34.06 -25.90
CA TYR A 25 -4.21 -33.07 -25.56
C TYR A 25 -5.34 -33.68 -24.73
N PHE A 26 -5.87 -34.85 -25.13
CA PHE A 26 -6.91 -35.54 -24.37
C PHE A 26 -6.41 -35.99 -22.99
N ALA A 27 -5.17 -36.50 -22.90
CA ALA A 27 -4.57 -36.88 -21.64
C ALA A 27 -4.42 -35.67 -20.71
N TYR A 28 -3.96 -34.52 -21.24
CA TYR A 28 -3.85 -33.27 -20.49
C TYR A 28 -5.21 -32.78 -19.97
N ASP A 29 -6.23 -32.73 -20.84
CA ASP A 29 -7.61 -32.39 -20.43
C ASP A 29 -8.13 -33.31 -19.32
N LYS A 30 -7.88 -34.62 -19.42
CA LYS A 30 -8.28 -35.57 -18.37
C LYS A 30 -7.51 -35.39 -17.07
N ILE A 31 -6.23 -35.03 -17.11
CA ILE A 31 -5.44 -34.75 -15.91
C ILE A 31 -5.97 -33.51 -15.21
N MET A 32 -6.20 -32.41 -15.95
CA MET A 32 -6.77 -31.17 -15.38
C MET A 32 -8.15 -31.42 -14.73
N ASN A 33 -9.03 -32.15 -15.41
CA ASN A 33 -10.35 -32.52 -14.87
C ASN A 33 -10.26 -33.44 -13.63
N ILE A 34 -9.19 -34.23 -13.48
CA ILE A 34 -8.96 -35.06 -12.29
C ILE A 34 -8.42 -34.19 -11.15
N GLU A 35 -7.48 -33.28 -11.43
CA GLU A 35 -6.94 -32.35 -10.44
C GLU A 35 -8.06 -31.49 -9.81
N GLU A 36 -8.96 -30.92 -10.63
CA GLU A 36 -10.11 -30.14 -10.14
C GLU A 36 -11.01 -30.97 -9.20
N LYS A 37 -11.29 -32.23 -9.56
CA LYS A 37 -12.10 -33.14 -8.72
C LYS A 37 -11.38 -33.54 -7.43
N VAL A 38 -10.07 -33.71 -7.48
CA VAL A 38 -9.26 -34.00 -6.29
C VAL A 38 -9.32 -32.81 -5.35
N SER A 39 -9.13 -31.58 -5.85
CA SER A 39 -9.26 -30.36 -5.06
C SER A 39 -10.64 -30.22 -4.41
N LEU A 40 -11.72 -30.52 -5.13
CA LEU A 40 -13.09 -30.50 -4.57
C LEU A 40 -13.28 -31.54 -3.46
N VAL A 41 -12.73 -32.75 -3.60
CA VAL A 41 -12.83 -33.80 -2.56
C VAL A 41 -11.99 -33.44 -1.34
N GLU A 42 -10.79 -32.89 -1.52
CA GLU A 42 -9.96 -32.40 -0.42
C GLU A 42 -10.66 -31.26 0.34
N TYR A 43 -11.33 -30.38 -0.40
CA TYR A 43 -12.16 -29.31 0.13
C TYR A 43 -13.31 -29.84 1.01
N GLU A 44 -14.15 -30.72 0.47
CA GLU A 44 -15.28 -31.28 1.21
C GLU A 44 -14.82 -31.99 2.49
N ARG A 45 -13.69 -32.71 2.40
CA ARG A 45 -13.09 -33.37 3.56
C ARG A 45 -12.61 -32.36 4.60
N PHE A 46 -11.98 -31.27 4.18
CA PHE A 46 -11.56 -30.20 5.08
C PHE A 46 -12.74 -29.60 5.86
N ILE A 47 -13.84 -29.28 5.17
CA ILE A 47 -15.05 -28.77 5.81
C ILE A 47 -15.67 -29.79 6.77
N GLN A 48 -15.74 -31.06 6.39
CA GLN A 48 -16.24 -32.12 7.25
C GLN A 48 -15.39 -32.26 8.51
N ASP A 49 -14.05 -32.21 8.38
CA ASP A 49 -13.14 -32.27 9.51
C ASP A 49 -13.30 -31.04 10.42
N LEU A 50 -13.45 -29.84 9.86
CA LEU A 50 -13.70 -28.60 10.60
C LEU A 50 -15.02 -28.67 11.39
N ASP A 51 -16.14 -29.00 10.73
CA ASP A 51 -17.47 -29.15 11.36
C ASP A 51 -17.46 -30.24 12.44
N PHE A 52 -16.84 -31.39 12.14
CA PHE A 52 -16.71 -32.48 13.10
C PHE A 52 -15.95 -32.04 14.36
N ASN A 53 -14.83 -31.34 14.23
CA ASN A 53 -14.05 -30.89 15.38
C ASN A 53 -14.81 -29.86 16.22
N ILE A 54 -15.50 -28.89 15.60
CA ILE A 54 -16.31 -27.89 16.30
C ILE A 54 -17.47 -28.57 17.04
N LYS A 55 -18.23 -29.46 16.39
CA LYS A 55 -19.35 -30.18 17.02
C LYS A 55 -18.88 -31.11 18.13
N LYS A 56 -17.81 -31.89 17.88
CA LYS A 56 -17.21 -32.77 18.89
C LYS A 56 -16.80 -32.00 20.14
N PHE A 57 -16.20 -30.83 19.96
CA PHE A 57 -15.81 -29.98 21.08
C PHE A 57 -17.04 -29.40 21.79
N ASN A 58 -18.03 -28.90 21.03
CA ASN A 58 -19.27 -28.32 21.55
C ASN A 58 -20.06 -29.31 22.44
N TYR A 59 -20.23 -30.55 22.00
CA TYR A 59 -21.04 -31.55 22.72
C TYR A 59 -20.23 -32.38 23.72
N GLY A 60 -18.92 -32.50 23.53
CA GLY A 60 -18.06 -33.39 24.31
C GLY A 60 -17.38 -32.76 25.53
N ARG A 61 -17.40 -31.43 25.67
CA ARG A 61 -16.65 -30.70 26.71
C ARG A 61 -17.57 -29.93 27.66
N LYS A 62 -17.05 -29.63 28.86
CA LYS A 62 -17.75 -28.80 29.85
C LYS A 62 -17.59 -27.32 29.49
N SER A 63 -18.58 -26.49 29.79
CA SER A 63 -18.47 -25.02 29.68
C SER A 63 -17.20 -24.50 30.36
N GLY A 64 -16.50 -23.57 29.70
CA GLY A 64 -15.21 -23.02 30.11
C GLY A 64 -13.99 -23.87 29.75
N SER A 65 -14.17 -25.03 29.12
CA SER A 65 -13.04 -25.81 28.58
C SER A 65 -12.50 -25.15 27.32
N SER A 66 -11.18 -25.20 27.11
CA SER A 66 -10.53 -24.78 25.87
C SER A 66 -9.65 -25.88 25.27
N GLU A 67 -9.53 -25.89 23.94
CA GLU A 67 -8.65 -26.81 23.20
C GLU A 67 -8.11 -26.09 21.96
N VAL A 68 -6.88 -26.42 21.59
CA VAL A 68 -6.25 -25.93 20.37
C VAL A 68 -6.28 -27.06 19.35
N ILE A 69 -6.82 -26.77 18.17
CA ILE A 69 -6.83 -27.70 17.05
C ILE A 69 -6.02 -27.14 15.89
N GLU A 70 -5.38 -28.03 15.15
CA GLU A 70 -4.68 -27.73 13.92
C GLU A 70 -5.33 -28.53 12.79
N LEU A 71 -5.73 -27.85 11.72
CA LEU A 71 -6.41 -28.45 10.58
C LEU A 71 -5.56 -28.22 9.33
N LYS A 72 -5.32 -29.30 8.58
CA LYS A 72 -4.64 -29.22 7.29
C LYS A 72 -5.57 -28.60 6.26
N VAL A 73 -5.12 -27.53 5.61
CA VAL A 73 -5.87 -26.84 4.57
C VAL A 73 -5.48 -27.41 3.19
N PRO A 74 -6.45 -27.72 2.32
CA PRO A 74 -6.20 -28.06 0.92
C PRO A 74 -5.37 -27.00 0.18
N ASN A 75 -4.60 -27.44 -0.81
CA ASN A 75 -3.82 -26.52 -1.64
C ASN A 75 -4.75 -25.57 -2.42
N GLY A 76 -4.34 -24.32 -2.57
CA GLY A 76 -5.07 -23.31 -3.33
C GLY A 76 -6.05 -22.46 -2.51
N ILE A 77 -6.42 -22.91 -1.31
CA ILE A 77 -7.14 -22.07 -0.36
C ILE A 77 -6.17 -21.05 0.24
N GLN A 78 -6.51 -19.78 0.11
CA GLN A 78 -5.73 -18.64 0.60
C GLN A 78 -6.23 -18.17 1.95
N LYS A 79 -7.55 -18.08 2.13
CA LYS A 79 -8.16 -17.54 3.34
C LYS A 79 -9.42 -18.31 3.70
N ILE A 80 -9.71 -18.40 5.00
CA ILE A 80 -10.93 -18.99 5.54
C ILE A 80 -11.55 -17.96 6.49
N CYS A 81 -12.78 -17.55 6.21
CA CYS A 81 -13.52 -16.55 6.96
C CYS A 81 -14.73 -17.18 7.66
N PHE A 82 -14.80 -17.02 8.98
CA PHE A 82 -15.94 -17.40 9.81
C PHE A 82 -16.80 -16.18 10.05
N VAL A 83 -18.12 -16.33 9.99
CA VAL A 83 -19.08 -15.25 10.25
C VAL A 83 -20.03 -15.68 11.34
N ASP A 84 -20.13 -14.90 12.39
CA ASP A 84 -21.21 -15.06 13.35
C ASP A 84 -22.35 -14.13 12.94
N ARG A 85 -23.45 -14.70 12.44
CA ARG A 85 -24.60 -13.93 11.94
C ARG A 85 -25.43 -13.29 13.07
N GLU A 86 -25.26 -13.76 14.31
CA GLU A 86 -25.97 -13.22 15.49
C GLU A 86 -25.21 -12.05 16.13
N THR A 87 -23.93 -11.88 15.79
CA THR A 87 -23.04 -10.84 16.30
C THR A 87 -22.89 -9.72 15.26
N PRO A 88 -22.80 -8.42 15.65
CA PRO A 88 -22.49 -7.35 14.71
C PRO A 88 -21.21 -7.66 13.92
N ARG A 89 -21.22 -7.29 12.63
CA ARG A 89 -20.08 -7.49 11.72
C ARG A 89 -19.35 -6.17 11.52
N ASP A 90 -18.03 -6.22 11.43
CA ASP A 90 -17.22 -5.13 10.92
C ASP A 90 -17.52 -4.93 9.42
N LYS A 91 -17.96 -3.72 9.07
CA LYS A 91 -18.34 -3.35 7.70
C LYS A 91 -17.16 -2.90 6.84
N PHE A 92 -15.97 -2.75 7.42
CA PHE A 92 -14.78 -2.26 6.74
C PHE A 92 -13.91 -3.37 6.12
N LEU A 93 -14.44 -4.58 6.02
CA LEU A 93 -13.74 -5.69 5.37
C LEU A 93 -13.89 -5.64 3.84
N SER A 94 -13.13 -6.51 3.16
CA SER A 94 -13.01 -6.49 1.70
C SER A 94 -14.39 -6.48 1.01
N PRO A 95 -14.62 -5.59 0.02
CA PRO A 95 -15.89 -5.50 -0.70
C PRO A 95 -16.35 -6.84 -1.30
N GLU A 96 -15.40 -7.69 -1.70
CA GLU A 96 -15.66 -9.00 -2.27
C GLU A 96 -16.32 -9.96 -1.27
N LEU A 97 -15.87 -9.94 -0.01
CA LEU A 97 -16.40 -10.79 1.04
C LEU A 97 -17.81 -10.32 1.46
N GLU A 98 -18.06 -9.01 1.51
CA GLU A 98 -19.40 -8.49 1.81
C GLU A 98 -20.40 -8.89 0.71
N ASN A 99 -19.98 -8.87 -0.56
CA ASN A 99 -20.82 -9.36 -1.66
C ASN A 99 -21.16 -10.85 -1.50
N GLU A 100 -20.21 -11.71 -1.12
CA GLU A 100 -20.51 -13.13 -0.85
C GLU A 100 -21.48 -13.30 0.33
N PHE A 101 -21.37 -12.47 1.37
CA PHE A 101 -22.27 -12.50 2.51
C PHE A 101 -23.71 -12.14 2.16
N GLU A 102 -23.91 -11.25 1.19
CA GLU A 102 -25.21 -10.87 0.65
C GLU A 102 -25.79 -11.92 -0.32
N VAL A 103 -24.94 -12.65 -1.04
CA VAL A 103 -25.43 -13.69 -1.96
C VAL A 103 -25.82 -14.98 -1.21
N ARG A 104 -25.09 -15.31 -0.14
CA ARG A 104 -25.19 -16.61 0.56
C ARG A 104 -25.55 -16.45 2.03
N PHE A 105 -26.81 -16.10 2.28
CA PHE A 105 -27.30 -15.73 3.62
C PHE A 105 -27.21 -16.83 4.69
N ASP A 106 -27.35 -18.10 4.30
CA ASP A 106 -27.36 -19.23 5.23
C ASP A 106 -25.97 -19.74 5.61
N ASP A 107 -24.96 -19.37 4.83
CA ASP A 107 -23.58 -19.82 5.04
C ASP A 107 -22.85 -18.89 6.01
N ASN A 108 -21.91 -19.48 6.75
CA ASN A 108 -21.14 -18.80 7.78
C ASN A 108 -19.66 -19.20 7.80
N VAL A 109 -19.23 -20.02 6.85
CA VAL A 109 -17.83 -20.31 6.56
C VAL A 109 -17.58 -20.09 5.06
N PHE A 110 -16.72 -19.13 4.77
CA PHE A 110 -16.37 -18.67 3.43
C PHE A 110 -14.89 -18.89 3.19
N ILE A 111 -14.53 -19.21 1.96
CA ILE A 111 -13.17 -19.63 1.60
C ILE A 111 -12.73 -18.86 0.37
N GLU A 112 -11.53 -18.29 0.41
CA GLU A 112 -10.89 -17.63 -0.72
C GLU A 112 -9.91 -18.58 -1.41
N PRO A 113 -9.88 -18.63 -2.75
CA PRO A 113 -10.75 -17.89 -3.68
C PRO A 113 -12.24 -18.32 -3.59
N PHE A 114 -13.16 -17.36 -3.83
CA PHE A 114 -14.62 -17.51 -3.63
C PHE A 114 -15.33 -18.37 -4.70
N ASP A 115 -14.58 -18.97 -5.62
CA ASP A 115 -15.07 -19.98 -6.55
C ASP A 115 -15.35 -21.32 -5.86
N VAL A 116 -14.84 -21.49 -4.63
CA VAL A 116 -15.13 -22.64 -3.78
C VAL A 116 -16.51 -22.49 -3.10
N PRO A 117 -17.34 -23.56 -3.00
CA PRO A 117 -18.61 -23.50 -2.28
C PRO A 117 -18.42 -23.04 -0.83
N SER A 118 -19.26 -22.19 -0.30
CA SER A 118 -19.30 -21.84 1.12
C SER A 118 -20.10 -22.89 1.89
N ASN A 119 -19.98 -22.89 3.21
CA ASN A 119 -20.66 -23.87 4.05
C ASN A 119 -21.27 -23.26 5.30
N LYS A 120 -22.28 -23.95 5.82
CA LYS A 120 -22.89 -23.69 7.11
C LYS A 120 -22.35 -24.66 8.16
N ILE A 121 -21.70 -24.12 9.18
CA ILE A 121 -21.27 -24.84 10.38
C ILE A 121 -22.07 -24.33 11.57
N GLU A 122 -22.72 -25.24 12.28
CA GLU A 122 -23.53 -24.88 13.44
C GLU A 122 -22.67 -24.82 14.72
N SER A 123 -23.21 -24.16 15.75
CA SER A 123 -22.67 -24.20 17.11
C SER A 123 -21.31 -23.51 17.32
N PHE A 124 -21.02 -22.45 16.57
CA PHE A 124 -19.93 -21.54 16.91
C PHE A 124 -20.40 -20.10 17.08
N GLU A 125 -19.59 -19.31 17.78
CA GLU A 125 -19.75 -17.86 17.94
C GLU A 125 -18.39 -17.17 17.85
N LEU A 126 -18.40 -15.89 17.53
CA LEU A 126 -17.19 -15.06 17.42
C LEU A 126 -17.21 -13.89 18.40
N ASP A 127 -16.05 -13.31 18.64
CA ASP A 127 -15.95 -12.04 19.36
C ASP A 127 -16.45 -10.90 18.45
N GLU A 128 -17.18 -9.92 18.98
CA GLU A 128 -17.70 -8.77 18.21
C GLU A 128 -16.57 -8.03 17.47
N LYS A 129 -15.39 -7.94 18.07
CA LYS A 129 -14.22 -7.28 17.47
C LYS A 129 -13.57 -8.07 16.33
N ASN A 130 -13.90 -9.35 16.22
CA ASN A 130 -13.31 -10.29 15.26
C ASN A 130 -14.38 -10.96 14.41
N ASN A 131 -15.49 -10.27 14.13
CA ASN A 131 -16.56 -10.80 13.30
C ASN A 131 -16.68 -9.98 12.00
N PRO A 132 -16.44 -10.60 10.83
CA PRO A 132 -15.99 -11.97 10.61
C PRO A 132 -14.51 -12.21 11.02
N LEU A 133 -14.21 -13.46 11.36
CA LEU A 133 -12.86 -13.94 11.68
C LEU A 133 -12.25 -14.55 10.42
N CYS A 134 -11.35 -13.82 9.77
CA CYS A 134 -10.64 -14.29 8.58
C CYS A 134 -9.21 -14.74 8.90
N ILE A 135 -8.83 -15.92 8.41
CA ILE A 135 -7.57 -16.59 8.72
C ILE A 135 -6.86 -16.97 7.42
N GLU A 136 -5.61 -16.51 7.25
CA GLU A 136 -4.76 -16.88 6.12
C GLU A 136 -4.30 -18.36 6.23
N ALA A 137 -4.45 -19.10 5.16
CA ALA A 137 -4.15 -20.52 5.10
C ALA A 137 -2.72 -20.77 4.61
N ASN A 138 -1.82 -21.16 5.53
CA ASN A 138 -0.45 -21.56 5.22
C ASN A 138 -0.27 -23.08 5.38
N ASN A 139 -0.94 -23.86 4.53
CA ASN A 139 -1.10 -25.33 4.60
C ASN A 139 -1.85 -25.87 5.84
N PHE A 140 -1.90 -25.09 6.91
CA PHE A 140 -2.63 -25.40 8.14
C PHE A 140 -3.29 -24.13 8.67
N ILE A 141 -4.40 -24.31 9.40
CA ILE A 141 -4.94 -23.29 10.31
C ILE A 141 -4.91 -23.81 11.73
N THR A 142 -4.70 -22.91 12.69
CA THR A 142 -4.68 -23.22 14.12
C THR A 142 -5.79 -22.44 14.80
N LEU A 143 -6.76 -23.15 15.39
CA LEU A 143 -7.91 -22.57 16.06
C LEU A 143 -7.86 -22.89 17.56
N LYS A 144 -8.12 -21.90 18.41
CA LYS A 144 -8.54 -22.13 19.78
C LYS A 144 -10.05 -22.20 19.84
N LEU A 145 -10.54 -23.32 20.33
CA LEU A 145 -11.93 -23.56 20.63
C LEU A 145 -12.16 -23.36 22.12
N GLU A 146 -13.15 -22.58 22.49
CA GLU A 146 -13.55 -22.38 23.89
C GLU A 146 -15.04 -22.65 24.05
N LYS A 147 -15.39 -23.59 24.94
CA LYS A 147 -16.76 -24.06 25.08
C LYS A 147 -17.54 -23.04 25.91
N THR A 148 -18.55 -22.42 25.34
CA THR A 148 -19.48 -21.57 26.09
C THR A 148 -20.71 -22.38 26.51
N SER A 149 -21.73 -21.74 27.07
CA SER A 149 -22.94 -22.43 27.53
C SER A 149 -23.63 -23.20 26.40
N ASN A 150 -23.77 -22.57 25.22
CA ASN A 150 -24.58 -23.09 24.11
C ASN A 150 -23.81 -23.32 22.81
N SER A 151 -22.61 -22.77 22.68
CA SER A 151 -21.81 -22.78 21.44
C SER A 151 -20.32 -23.03 21.76
N THR A 152 -19.50 -22.96 20.71
CA THR A 152 -18.05 -22.95 20.78
C THR A 152 -17.54 -21.61 20.27
N LYS A 153 -16.91 -20.80 21.13
CA LYS A 153 -16.18 -19.62 20.70
C LYS A 153 -14.96 -20.05 19.89
N ILE A 154 -14.78 -19.48 18.71
CA ILE A 154 -13.61 -19.73 17.86
C ILE A 154 -12.70 -18.50 17.91
N GLU A 155 -11.42 -18.74 18.17
CA GLU A 155 -10.35 -17.75 18.10
C GLU A 155 -9.23 -18.31 17.20
N SER A 156 -8.60 -17.46 16.39
CA SER A 156 -7.38 -17.88 15.68
C SER A 156 -6.20 -17.89 16.66
N LEU A 157 -5.46 -19.00 16.68
CA LEU A 157 -4.18 -19.14 17.39
C LEU A 157 -2.98 -19.26 16.48
N GLN A 158 -3.19 -19.27 15.16
CA GLN A 158 -2.21 -18.55 14.37
C GLN A 158 -2.16 -17.20 15.04
N VAL A 159 -1.03 -16.91 15.70
CA VAL A 159 -0.62 -15.54 15.97
C VAL A 159 -1.10 -14.84 14.73
N LEU A 160 -1.95 -13.83 14.89
CA LEU A 160 -2.01 -12.83 13.87
C LEU A 160 -0.52 -12.46 13.65
N PHE A 161 0.21 -13.14 12.76
CA PHE A 161 0.40 -12.61 11.43
C PHE A 161 -0.93 -11.93 11.14
N GLN A 162 -1.10 -10.74 11.74
CA GLN A 162 -1.74 -9.63 11.11
C GLN A 162 -1.34 -9.86 9.68
N SER A 163 -2.28 -9.99 8.77
CA SER A 163 -1.96 -9.69 7.37
C SER A 163 -1.13 -8.41 7.45
N GLU A 164 0.20 -8.55 7.40
CA GLU A 164 1.17 -7.80 8.23
C GLU A 164 0.74 -6.36 8.20
N LYS A 165 0.08 -5.84 9.26
CA LYS A 165 -0.95 -4.77 9.14
C LYS A 165 -0.44 -3.79 8.11
N LYS A 166 -0.91 -3.93 6.85
CA LYS A 166 -0.07 -3.46 5.73
C LYS A 166 0.12 -1.96 5.84
N CYS A 167 -0.86 -1.32 6.47
CA CYS A 167 -0.78 -0.01 7.09
C CYS A 167 -0.44 -0.10 8.60
N LEU A 168 0.73 0.40 8.98
CA LEU A 168 1.16 0.59 10.36
C LEU A 168 0.97 2.07 10.74
N PRO A 169 0.05 2.43 11.64
CA PRO A 169 -0.07 3.80 12.11
C PRO A 169 1.18 4.19 12.91
N VAL A 170 1.76 5.35 12.59
CA VAL A 170 2.86 5.97 13.35
C VAL A 170 2.27 6.89 14.43
N PHE A 171 1.34 7.76 14.04
CA PHE A 171 0.49 8.54 14.96
C PHE A 171 -0.82 8.92 14.25
N GLU A 172 -1.87 9.11 15.05
CA GLU A 172 -3.22 9.46 14.59
C GLU A 172 -3.78 10.53 15.55
N ASN A 173 -4.11 11.70 15.01
CA ASN A 173 -4.60 12.86 15.75
C ASN A 173 -6.10 13.13 15.51
N GLY A 174 -6.75 12.46 14.55
CA GLY A 174 -8.18 12.59 14.28
C GLY A 174 -8.59 12.05 12.90
N GLU A 175 -9.90 11.88 12.65
CA GLU A 175 -10.42 11.37 11.37
C GLU A 175 -10.37 12.42 10.24
N ASP A 176 -10.42 13.72 10.56
CA ASP A 176 -10.46 14.82 9.59
C ASP A 176 -9.08 15.49 9.38
N ASN A 177 -8.00 14.74 9.56
CA ASN A 177 -6.63 15.23 9.47
C ASN A 177 -5.97 14.85 8.14
N ILE A 178 -4.85 15.52 7.82
CA ILE A 178 -4.07 15.21 6.62
C ILE A 178 -3.34 13.87 6.81
N ASP A 179 -3.68 12.88 6.01
CA ASP A 179 -3.11 11.55 6.06
C ASP A 179 -1.85 11.44 5.20
N LEU A 180 -0.69 11.26 5.85
CA LEU A 180 0.57 10.97 5.19
C LEU A 180 0.83 9.45 5.19
N VAL A 181 0.91 8.83 4.01
CA VAL A 181 1.32 7.43 3.90
C VAL A 181 2.74 7.32 3.36
N PHE A 182 3.62 6.71 4.14
CA PHE A 182 5.00 6.44 3.76
C PHE A 182 5.14 5.05 3.17
N ILE A 183 5.77 4.93 2.00
CA ILE A 183 6.01 3.64 1.32
C ILE A 183 7.50 3.48 1.06
N GLY A 184 8.06 2.33 1.46
CA GLY A 184 9.46 2.02 1.21
C GLY A 184 9.70 1.55 -0.23
N ASN A 185 10.80 2.00 -0.84
CA ASN A 185 11.35 1.44 -2.07
C ASN A 185 12.78 0.95 -1.80
N ASP A 186 13.06 -0.30 -2.16
CA ASP A 186 14.37 -0.96 -1.96
C ASP A 186 14.82 -1.12 -0.49
N TYR A 187 13.88 -1.14 0.46
CA TYR A 187 14.18 -1.52 1.84
C TYR A 187 14.24 -3.05 1.98
N GLU A 188 15.30 -3.56 2.63
CA GLU A 188 15.45 -5.00 2.90
C GLU A 188 14.66 -5.45 4.13
N ASN A 189 14.37 -4.53 5.06
CA ASN A 189 13.63 -4.80 6.27
C ASN A 189 12.78 -3.58 6.69
N ASN A 190 11.72 -3.85 7.44
CA ASN A 190 10.74 -2.85 7.87
C ASN A 190 11.30 -1.92 8.97
N ASP A 191 12.25 -2.38 9.78
CA ASP A 191 12.84 -1.57 10.87
C ASP A 191 13.64 -0.38 10.34
N ASP A 192 14.36 -0.57 9.23
CA ASP A 192 15.09 0.49 8.54
C ASP A 192 14.12 1.53 7.94
N LEU A 193 12.99 1.07 7.38
CA LEU A 193 11.95 1.96 6.88
C LEU A 193 11.34 2.79 8.01
N ILE A 194 10.96 2.14 9.12
CA ILE A 194 10.42 2.81 10.29
C ILE A 194 11.41 3.84 10.85
N THR A 195 12.70 3.51 10.87
CA THR A 195 13.76 4.43 11.33
C THR A 195 13.83 5.68 10.44
N ASP A 196 13.87 5.49 9.12
CA ASP A 196 13.93 6.62 8.19
C ASP A 196 12.64 7.46 8.23
N VAL A 197 11.47 6.83 8.29
CA VAL A 197 10.17 7.53 8.41
C VAL A 197 10.13 8.40 9.66
N ASN A 198 10.57 7.87 10.82
CA ASN A 198 10.62 8.67 12.04
C ASN A 198 11.57 9.85 11.91
N SER A 199 12.74 9.68 11.30
CA SER A 199 13.68 10.79 11.03
C SER A 199 13.02 11.89 10.17
N TYR A 200 12.34 11.52 9.08
CA TYR A 200 11.62 12.49 8.25
C TYR A 200 10.46 13.14 8.98
N LEU A 201 9.71 12.42 9.81
CA LEU A 201 8.66 13.00 10.64
C LEU A 201 9.21 13.98 11.69
N GLU A 202 10.41 13.76 12.22
CA GLU A 202 11.08 14.75 13.06
C GLU A 202 11.38 16.04 12.29
N VAL A 203 11.65 15.98 10.98
CA VAL A 203 11.77 17.20 10.16
C VAL A 203 10.46 17.98 10.15
N PHE A 204 9.32 17.32 9.91
CA PHE A 204 8.00 17.98 9.96
C PHE A 204 7.73 18.62 11.33
N LYS A 205 8.02 17.90 12.42
CA LYS A 205 7.82 18.39 13.80
C LYS A 205 8.72 19.56 14.19
N ASN A 206 9.84 19.75 13.49
CA ASN A 206 10.84 20.78 13.83
C ASN A 206 10.88 21.93 12.83
N LYS A 207 10.03 21.94 11.80
CA LYS A 207 10.03 22.97 10.75
C LYS A 207 8.69 23.64 10.59
N GLU A 208 8.70 24.96 10.67
CA GLU A 208 7.49 25.75 10.47
C GLU A 208 7.10 25.81 8.98
N PRO A 209 5.79 25.85 8.65
CA PRO A 209 4.68 25.94 9.60
C PRO A 209 4.16 24.56 10.08
N PHE A 210 4.77 23.46 9.66
CA PHE A 210 4.31 22.11 9.99
C PHE A 210 4.44 21.81 11.49
N ALA A 211 5.53 22.25 12.12
CA ALA A 211 5.79 22.06 13.54
C ALA A 211 4.64 22.54 14.42
N SER A 212 4.15 23.76 14.20
CA SER A 212 3.04 24.34 14.96
C SER A 212 1.66 23.83 14.55
N ASN A 213 1.56 22.96 13.54
CA ASN A 213 0.29 22.43 13.02
C ASN A 213 0.28 20.88 12.97
N MET A 214 1.21 20.22 13.68
CA MET A 214 1.40 18.77 13.58
C MET A 214 0.18 17.97 14.06
N GLU A 215 -0.67 18.57 14.92
CA GLU A 215 -1.95 18.03 15.36
C GLU A 215 -2.97 17.85 14.24
N HIS A 216 -2.75 18.47 13.08
CA HIS A 216 -3.60 18.36 11.89
C HIS A 216 -3.16 17.26 10.92
N PHE A 217 -2.19 16.44 11.31
CA PHE A 217 -1.69 15.35 10.48
C PHE A 217 -1.95 14.00 11.14
N ASN A 218 -2.00 12.96 10.32
CA ASN A 218 -1.80 11.57 10.68
C ASN A 218 -0.63 11.02 9.85
N ALA A 219 0.03 9.98 10.34
CA ALA A 219 1.08 9.32 9.59
C ALA A 219 0.98 7.81 9.67
N TYR A 220 1.16 7.16 8.52
CA TYR A 220 1.07 5.73 8.33
C TYR A 220 2.28 5.20 7.56
N ILE A 221 2.68 3.96 7.82
CA ILE A 221 3.72 3.25 7.06
C ILE A 221 3.06 2.10 6.32
N ARG A 222 3.33 2.03 5.02
CA ARG A 222 3.01 0.91 4.17
C ARG A 222 4.23 0.01 4.01
N VAL A 223 4.17 -1.21 4.51
CA VAL A 223 5.30 -2.17 4.54
C VAL A 223 5.50 -2.98 3.23
N ASP A 224 4.98 -2.49 2.11
CA ASP A 224 5.25 -3.06 0.79
C ASP A 224 6.42 -2.34 0.11
N ASN A 225 7.07 -3.02 -0.85
CA ASN A 225 7.99 -2.36 -1.77
C ASN A 225 7.19 -1.62 -2.85
N ALA A 226 7.41 -0.31 -2.94
CA ALA A 226 6.81 0.58 -3.94
C ALA A 226 7.04 0.15 -5.41
N GLY A 227 8.08 -0.64 -5.68
CA GLY A 227 8.37 -1.15 -7.02
C GLY A 227 8.82 -0.06 -8.02
N CYS A 228 9.43 1.01 -7.52
CA CYS A 228 9.93 2.11 -8.33
C CYS A 228 11.30 1.78 -8.94
N GLU A 229 11.55 2.27 -10.15
CA GLU A 229 12.84 2.19 -10.82
C GLU A 229 13.69 3.44 -10.51
N THR A 230 15.00 3.28 -10.31
CA THR A 230 15.93 4.38 -10.06
C THR A 230 16.84 4.63 -11.28
N LYS A 231 16.55 5.67 -12.08
CA LYS A 231 17.29 6.01 -13.32
C LYS A 231 17.83 7.44 -13.31
N GLY A 232 18.49 7.83 -12.22
CA GLY A 232 18.91 9.22 -11.94
C GLY A 232 17.78 10.09 -11.34
N TYR A 233 16.55 9.58 -11.38
CA TYR A 233 15.40 10.04 -10.61
C TYR A 233 14.57 8.81 -10.19
N ILE A 234 13.66 8.99 -9.23
CA ILE A 234 12.76 7.93 -8.77
C ILE A 234 11.54 7.88 -9.71
N GLN A 235 11.43 6.81 -10.49
CA GLN A 235 10.34 6.58 -11.43
C GLN A 235 9.40 5.50 -10.89
N CYS A 236 8.17 5.87 -10.58
CA CYS A 236 7.15 4.96 -10.07
C CYS A 236 5.95 4.90 -11.03
N ASN A 237 5.19 3.81 -10.98
CA ASN A 237 3.86 3.77 -11.59
C ASN A 237 2.86 4.41 -10.63
N ASN A 238 2.41 5.64 -10.94
CA ASN A 238 1.50 6.39 -10.07
C ASN A 238 0.18 5.65 -9.78
N TYR A 239 -0.32 4.84 -10.73
CA TYR A 239 -1.55 4.08 -10.53
C TYR A 239 -1.36 2.96 -9.50
N GLU A 240 -0.29 2.18 -9.65
CA GLU A 240 0.02 1.09 -8.71
C GLU A 240 0.36 1.63 -7.31
N LEU A 241 1.06 2.77 -7.22
CA LEU A 241 1.31 3.43 -5.94
C LEU A 241 0.02 3.86 -5.25
N LYS A 242 -0.91 4.50 -5.98
CA LYS A 242 -2.19 4.93 -5.42
C LYS A 242 -3.05 3.75 -5.00
N LYS A 243 -3.05 2.67 -5.78
CA LYS A 243 -3.72 1.42 -5.44
C LYS A 243 -3.12 0.75 -4.20
N MET A 244 -1.80 0.82 -4.04
CA MET A 244 -1.12 0.29 -2.85
C MET A 244 -1.43 1.15 -1.62
N ALA A 245 -1.41 2.47 -1.78
CA ALA A 245 -1.73 3.44 -0.74
C ALA A 245 -3.20 3.39 -0.29
N SER A 246 -4.14 3.01 -1.16
CA SER A 246 -5.58 2.99 -0.84
C SER A 246 -5.97 1.98 0.24
N ASP A 247 -5.08 1.08 0.60
CA ASP A 247 -5.24 0.20 1.76
C ASP A 247 -4.92 0.92 3.10
N CYS A 248 -4.48 2.18 3.05
CA CYS A 248 -4.25 3.10 4.15
C CYS A 248 -5.16 4.34 4.00
N PRO A 249 -5.55 5.02 5.09
CA PRO A 249 -5.92 6.43 5.00
C PRO A 249 -4.76 7.20 4.36
N ASN A 250 -5.05 7.96 3.30
CA ASN A 250 -4.02 8.67 2.55
C ASN A 250 -4.59 9.86 1.78
N ASP A 251 -3.98 11.02 1.99
CA ASP A 251 -4.10 12.20 1.14
C ASP A 251 -2.83 12.39 0.33
N TYR A 252 -1.68 12.14 0.97
CA TYR A 252 -0.36 12.28 0.37
C TYR A 252 0.46 11.00 0.52
N ILE A 253 1.08 10.60 -0.58
CA ILE A 253 1.91 9.40 -0.66
C ILE A 253 3.38 9.83 -0.68
N ILE A 254 4.16 9.38 0.29
CA ILE A 254 5.59 9.68 0.42
C ILE A 254 6.38 8.40 0.19
N VAL A 255 7.01 8.28 -0.97
CA VAL A 255 7.89 7.16 -1.30
C VAL A 255 9.31 7.47 -0.85
N LEU A 256 9.87 6.65 0.04
CA LEU A 256 11.27 6.73 0.45
C LEU A 256 12.06 5.69 -0.34
N SER A 257 13.05 6.11 -1.12
CA SER A 257 13.95 5.19 -1.84
C SER A 257 15.24 5.00 -1.07
N LYS A 258 15.44 3.79 -0.53
CA LYS A 258 16.61 3.47 0.27
C LYS A 258 17.87 3.52 -0.58
N ARG A 259 18.81 4.36 -0.17
CA ARG A 259 20.08 4.51 -0.87
C ARG A 259 21.21 4.83 0.09
N SER A 260 22.40 4.29 -0.21
CA SER A 260 23.63 4.69 0.50
C SER A 260 24.21 5.97 -0.08
N LYS A 261 24.84 6.80 0.77
CA LYS A 261 25.53 8.04 0.34
C LYS A 261 26.60 7.79 -0.72
N THR A 262 27.29 6.65 -0.66
CA THR A 262 28.30 6.27 -1.66
C THR A 262 27.68 5.99 -3.02
N ALA A 263 26.56 5.26 -3.07
CA ALA A 263 25.85 4.98 -4.31
C ALA A 263 25.27 6.25 -4.93
N ASP A 264 24.83 7.20 -4.10
CA ASP A 264 24.35 8.50 -4.55
C ASP A 264 25.48 9.39 -5.09
N ALA A 265 26.65 9.41 -4.43
CA ALA A 265 27.80 10.15 -4.93
C ALA A 265 28.30 9.68 -6.31
N LEU A 266 28.15 8.40 -6.62
CA LEU A 266 28.53 7.83 -7.93
C LEU A 266 27.46 8.06 -9.01
N LEU A 267 26.19 7.98 -8.62
CA LEU A 267 25.04 8.08 -9.51
C LEU A 267 23.95 8.88 -8.80
N PRO A 268 23.97 10.23 -8.85
CA PRO A 268 23.02 11.05 -8.10
C PRO A 268 21.58 10.68 -8.42
N LEU A 269 20.77 10.46 -7.39
CA LEU A 269 19.34 10.19 -7.51
C LEU A 269 18.55 11.41 -7.05
N ARG A 270 17.80 12.02 -7.97
CA ARG A 270 16.96 13.18 -7.65
C ARG A 270 15.65 12.74 -7.01
N SER A 271 15.30 13.44 -5.93
CA SER A 271 13.93 13.48 -5.39
C SER A 271 13.01 14.23 -6.37
N SER A 272 11.70 14.02 -6.24
CA SER A 272 10.69 14.73 -7.04
C SER A 272 9.30 14.59 -6.46
N SER A 273 8.42 15.51 -6.84
CA SER A 273 7.01 15.52 -6.49
C SER A 273 6.12 15.59 -7.73
N VAL A 274 5.01 14.84 -7.76
CA VAL A 274 4.02 14.87 -8.85
C VAL A 274 2.62 14.67 -8.28
N GLY A 275 1.80 15.72 -8.31
CA GLY A 275 0.48 15.70 -7.68
C GLY A 275 0.63 15.46 -6.19
N ASN A 276 -0.12 14.51 -5.62
CA ASN A 276 -0.05 14.15 -4.21
C ASN A 276 1.03 13.10 -3.87
N ILE A 277 1.98 12.84 -4.78
CA ILE A 277 3.04 11.83 -4.62
C ILE A 277 4.39 12.52 -4.49
N VAL A 278 5.01 12.37 -3.32
CA VAL A 278 6.37 12.77 -3.00
C VAL A 278 7.30 11.57 -3.12
N LYS A 279 8.47 11.73 -3.75
CA LYS A 279 9.49 10.69 -3.86
C LYS A 279 10.82 11.24 -3.37
N ALA A 280 11.32 10.70 -2.26
CA ALA A 280 12.54 11.17 -1.60
C ALA A 280 13.66 10.12 -1.66
N ASN A 281 14.87 10.57 -2.00
CA ASN A 281 16.09 9.79 -1.89
C ASN A 281 16.66 9.86 -0.47
N THR A 282 16.76 8.73 0.22
CA THR A 282 17.19 8.69 1.63
C THR A 282 18.68 9.02 1.83
N ALA A 283 19.45 9.16 0.74
CA ALA A 283 20.85 9.58 0.80
C ALA A 283 21.03 11.11 0.83
N ASP A 284 19.99 11.90 0.51
CA ASP A 284 20.02 13.36 0.53
C ASP A 284 19.82 13.92 1.97
N ASP A 285 19.87 15.24 2.11
CA ASP A 285 19.46 15.95 3.33
C ASP A 285 17.97 15.69 3.62
N GLU A 286 17.62 15.43 4.87
CA GLU A 286 16.25 15.05 5.27
C GLU A 286 15.23 16.16 4.92
N LEU A 287 15.67 17.42 4.81
CA LEU A 287 14.81 18.53 4.38
C LEU A 287 14.27 18.38 2.95
N VAL A 288 14.84 17.49 2.15
CA VAL A 288 14.31 17.20 0.81
C VAL A 288 12.86 16.73 0.88
N VAL A 289 12.45 16.00 1.93
CA VAL A 289 11.05 15.52 2.01
C VAL A 289 10.07 16.67 2.11
N ILE A 290 10.36 17.69 2.92
CA ILE A 290 9.48 18.84 3.09
C ILE A 290 9.58 19.80 1.91
N HIS A 291 10.73 19.88 1.23
CA HIS A 291 10.86 20.57 -0.06
C HIS A 291 9.88 19.97 -1.09
N GLU A 292 9.95 18.66 -1.30
CA GLU A 292 9.07 17.96 -2.24
C GLU A 292 7.60 17.97 -1.81
N PHE A 293 7.35 17.90 -0.49
CA PHE A 293 6.02 18.07 0.07
C PHE A 293 5.49 19.48 -0.16
N GLY A 294 6.33 20.52 -0.14
CA GLY A 294 5.96 21.89 -0.49
C GLY A 294 5.39 22.01 -1.91
N HIS A 295 5.98 21.30 -2.88
CA HIS A 295 5.41 21.18 -4.23
C HIS A 295 4.05 20.46 -4.22
N SER A 296 3.97 19.34 -3.50
CA SER A 296 2.78 18.46 -3.45
C SER A 296 1.58 19.13 -2.78
N PHE A 297 1.82 19.77 -1.64
CA PHE A 297 0.82 20.26 -0.70
C PHE A 297 0.40 21.70 -1.00
N ALA A 298 1.37 22.57 -1.25
CA ALA A 298 1.15 24.02 -1.38
C ALA A 298 1.41 24.56 -2.78
N ASN A 299 1.72 23.68 -3.75
CA ASN A 299 2.07 24.04 -5.12
C ASN A 299 3.20 25.09 -5.19
N LEU A 300 4.13 25.05 -4.23
CA LEU A 300 5.32 25.90 -4.25
C LEU A 300 6.18 25.48 -5.45
N TRP A 301 6.92 26.42 -6.02
CA TRP A 301 7.88 26.16 -7.09
C TRP A 301 9.31 26.27 -6.60
N ASP A 302 10.21 25.66 -7.35
CA ASP A 302 11.64 25.77 -7.11
C ASP A 302 12.10 27.22 -7.21
N GLU A 303 12.83 27.67 -6.20
CA GLU A 303 13.39 29.03 -6.15
C GLU A 303 14.81 29.10 -6.72
N TYR A 304 15.45 27.96 -6.95
CA TYR A 304 16.68 27.91 -7.74
C TYR A 304 16.38 28.11 -9.22
N VAL A 305 17.39 28.47 -10.01
CA VAL A 305 17.24 28.76 -11.44
C VAL A 305 17.64 27.54 -12.27
N ASP A 306 16.73 27.07 -13.13
CA ASP A 306 17.01 26.11 -14.20
C ASP A 306 16.32 26.55 -15.50
N ASP A 307 16.87 27.61 -16.12
CA ASP A 307 16.34 28.16 -17.37
C ASP A 307 16.29 27.13 -18.50
N VAL A 308 17.19 26.15 -18.50
CA VAL A 308 17.30 25.17 -19.59
C VAL A 308 16.11 24.22 -19.56
N TYR A 309 15.74 23.74 -18.38
CA TYR A 309 14.64 22.80 -18.21
C TYR A 309 13.28 23.50 -18.11
N LEU A 310 13.18 24.59 -17.33
CA LEU A 310 11.90 25.16 -16.93
C LEU A 310 11.31 26.15 -17.94
N SER A 311 12.11 26.75 -18.82
CA SER A 311 11.61 27.69 -19.85
C SER A 311 10.67 27.04 -20.88
N GLN A 312 10.63 25.70 -20.92
CA GLN A 312 9.73 24.93 -21.77
C GLN A 312 8.37 24.65 -21.11
N HIS A 313 8.28 24.83 -19.78
CA HIS A 313 7.14 24.41 -18.97
C HIS A 313 6.41 25.59 -18.32
N ILE A 314 7.12 26.67 -18.00
CA ILE A 314 6.56 27.85 -17.34
C ILE A 314 6.28 28.93 -18.37
N THR A 315 5.02 29.38 -18.42
CA THR A 315 4.60 30.40 -19.39
C THR A 315 4.33 31.77 -18.75
N SER A 316 3.93 31.79 -17.48
CA SER A 316 3.73 33.02 -16.72
C SER A 316 4.25 32.88 -15.28
N VAL A 317 4.66 33.99 -14.69
CA VAL A 317 5.00 34.03 -13.25
C VAL A 317 3.76 33.90 -12.37
N ASP A 318 2.57 34.24 -12.89
CA ASP A 318 1.30 34.13 -12.16
C ASP A 318 0.93 32.68 -11.81
N GLU A 319 1.60 31.70 -12.43
CA GLU A 319 1.45 30.26 -12.17
C GLU A 319 2.30 29.78 -10.97
N LEU A 320 3.16 30.65 -10.43
CA LEU A 320 4.19 30.35 -9.45
C LEU A 320 3.90 31.09 -8.12
N PRO A 321 3.18 30.51 -7.16
CA PRO A 321 2.69 31.23 -5.98
C PRO A 321 3.80 31.85 -5.11
N ASN A 322 5.02 31.32 -5.15
CA ASN A 322 6.19 31.84 -4.41
C ASN A 322 7.23 32.55 -5.30
N CYS A 323 6.90 32.84 -6.55
CA CYS A 323 7.74 33.66 -7.44
C CYS A 323 6.99 34.92 -7.89
N ASP A 324 7.73 35.94 -8.30
CA ASP A 324 7.15 37.17 -8.85
C ASP A 324 8.04 37.75 -9.96
N SER A 325 7.44 38.66 -10.71
CA SER A 325 8.11 39.58 -11.61
C SER A 325 8.94 40.63 -10.87
N VAL A 326 9.65 41.46 -11.64
CA VAL A 326 10.42 42.57 -11.10
C VAL A 326 9.53 43.52 -10.30
N GLY A 327 9.96 43.85 -9.08
CA GLY A 327 9.21 44.71 -8.16
C GLY A 327 8.54 43.93 -7.03
N CYS A 328 8.32 42.62 -7.20
CA CYS A 328 7.81 41.72 -6.16
C CYS A 328 6.53 42.23 -5.48
N GLU A 329 5.56 42.65 -6.27
CA GLU A 329 4.31 43.25 -5.79
C GLU A 329 3.50 42.30 -4.90
N SER A 330 3.62 40.98 -5.10
CA SER A 330 2.87 39.94 -4.40
C SER A 330 3.18 39.87 -2.90
N TRP A 331 4.35 40.35 -2.47
CA TRP A 331 4.77 40.35 -1.06
C TRP A 331 5.42 41.66 -0.60
N LYS A 332 5.22 42.76 -1.34
CA LYS A 332 5.82 44.07 -1.01
C LYS A 332 5.50 44.58 0.40
N ASP A 333 4.36 44.17 0.94
CA ASP A 333 3.84 44.59 2.25
C ASP A 333 4.15 43.56 3.36
N LEU A 334 4.86 42.47 3.06
CA LEU A 334 5.24 41.45 4.02
C LEU A 334 6.63 41.73 4.61
N GLU A 335 6.71 41.75 5.94
CA GLU A 335 7.98 41.88 6.64
C GLU A 335 8.91 40.69 6.36
N ASN A 336 10.23 40.89 6.48
CA ASN A 336 11.25 39.87 6.25
C ASN A 336 11.28 39.27 4.83
N THR A 337 10.70 39.98 3.86
CA THR A 337 10.79 39.64 2.44
C THR A 337 11.66 40.65 1.68
N ASN A 338 12.15 40.25 0.51
CA ASN A 338 12.86 41.11 -0.43
C ASN A 338 12.58 40.64 -1.86
N CYS A 339 13.23 41.24 -2.85
CA CYS A 339 13.08 40.88 -4.26
C CYS A 339 14.40 40.32 -4.81
N TYR A 340 14.70 39.06 -4.50
CA TYR A 340 15.94 38.41 -4.94
C TYR A 340 15.76 37.81 -6.34
N LYS A 341 16.68 38.12 -7.25
CA LYS A 341 16.63 37.63 -8.63
C LYS A 341 16.85 36.10 -8.68
N GLY A 342 16.05 35.43 -9.51
CA GLY A 342 16.01 33.98 -9.72
C GLY A 342 14.87 33.32 -8.93
N CYS A 343 13.95 32.65 -9.63
CA CYS A 343 12.92 31.79 -9.04
C CYS A 343 12.37 30.90 -10.15
N SER A 344 12.81 29.64 -10.24
CA SER A 344 12.64 28.75 -11.40
C SER A 344 13.33 29.24 -12.68
N LEU A 345 13.05 30.47 -13.12
CA LEU A 345 13.70 31.17 -14.22
C LEU A 345 14.52 32.36 -13.72
N SER A 346 15.57 32.73 -14.46
CA SER A 346 16.43 33.88 -14.13
C SER A 346 15.74 35.23 -14.29
N SER A 347 14.60 35.28 -14.98
CA SER A 347 13.76 36.47 -15.14
C SER A 347 12.79 36.73 -13.98
N PHE A 348 12.58 35.75 -13.10
CA PHE A 348 11.68 35.85 -11.95
C PHE A 348 12.43 36.12 -10.66
N TYR A 349 11.70 36.35 -9.58
CA TYR A 349 12.20 36.78 -8.29
C TYR A 349 11.54 36.00 -7.16
N ARG A 350 12.29 35.80 -6.08
CA ARG A 350 11.85 35.10 -4.85
C ARG A 350 11.95 36.01 -3.64
N SER A 351 11.22 35.67 -2.58
CA SER A 351 11.07 36.51 -1.39
C SER A 351 12.26 36.48 -0.43
N THR A 352 13.05 35.39 -0.42
CA THR A 352 14.19 35.20 0.50
C THR A 352 15.46 34.83 -0.27
N GLU A 353 16.64 35.14 0.30
CA GLU A 353 17.90 34.86 -0.39
C GLU A 353 18.11 33.36 -0.55
N ASN A 354 17.88 32.61 0.52
CA ASN A 354 17.84 31.16 0.57
C ASN A 354 16.58 30.71 1.33
N SER A 355 16.08 29.56 0.96
CA SER A 355 14.91 28.90 1.55
C SER A 355 15.03 27.39 1.32
N ILE A 356 14.14 26.62 1.91
CA ILE A 356 13.96 25.21 1.58
C ILE A 356 13.67 25.03 0.09
N MET A 357 12.91 25.92 -0.55
CA MET A 357 12.59 25.85 -1.99
C MET A 357 13.75 26.28 -2.90
N ASN A 358 14.78 26.94 -2.38
CA ASN A 358 15.96 27.35 -3.16
C ASN A 358 17.16 26.42 -2.94
N ASN A 359 17.62 26.33 -1.69
CA ASN A 359 18.85 25.61 -1.37
C ASN A 359 18.88 25.24 0.12
N TYR A 360 18.17 24.16 0.46
CA TYR A 360 18.13 23.60 1.82
C TYR A 360 19.48 23.09 2.34
N ARG A 361 20.55 23.06 1.53
CA ARG A 361 21.89 22.65 1.96
C ARG A 361 22.71 23.80 2.55
N LYS A 362 22.32 25.06 2.32
CA LYS A 362 22.96 26.21 2.97
C LYS A 362 22.44 26.39 4.39
N SER A 363 23.24 27.00 5.25
CA SER A 363 22.88 27.25 6.65
C SER A 363 21.64 28.15 6.80
N ASP A 364 21.43 29.08 5.88
CA ASP A 364 20.31 30.01 5.84
C ASP A 364 19.16 29.54 4.93
N GLY A 365 19.26 28.35 4.32
CA GLY A 365 18.20 27.72 3.54
C GLY A 365 17.38 26.70 4.32
N LYS A 366 17.52 26.65 5.65
CA LYS A 366 16.93 25.62 6.50
C LYS A 366 15.47 25.90 6.89
N GLU A 367 14.89 27.02 6.44
CA GLU A 367 13.49 27.42 6.66
C GLU A 367 12.81 27.71 5.32
N PHE A 368 11.48 27.64 5.27
CA PHE A 368 10.71 27.95 4.06
C PHE A 368 10.74 29.45 3.75
N GLY A 369 10.73 30.30 4.78
CA GLY A 369 10.68 31.74 4.62
C GLY A 369 9.26 32.25 4.49
N THR A 370 9.07 33.55 4.74
CA THR A 370 7.76 34.14 5.07
C THR A 370 6.68 33.89 4.02
N VAL A 371 6.99 34.02 2.72
CA VAL A 371 5.98 33.83 1.66
C VAL A 371 5.59 32.36 1.52
N ASN A 372 6.56 31.45 1.51
CA ASN A 372 6.30 30.01 1.42
C ASN A 372 5.49 29.52 2.64
N GLU A 373 5.86 29.94 3.85
CA GLU A 373 5.15 29.59 5.09
C GLU A 373 3.70 30.10 5.07
N MET A 374 3.48 31.33 4.60
CA MET A 374 2.15 31.90 4.44
C MET A 374 1.30 31.06 3.48
N ILE A 375 1.84 30.68 2.32
CA ILE A 375 1.12 29.85 1.33
C ILE A 375 0.81 28.46 1.90
N ILE A 376 1.75 27.84 2.63
CA ILE A 376 1.51 26.55 3.28
C ILE A 376 0.40 26.67 4.34
N LEU A 377 0.43 27.72 5.18
CA LEU A 377 -0.61 27.99 6.17
C LEU A 377 -2.00 28.20 5.53
N GLU A 378 -2.07 28.91 4.41
CA GLU A 378 -3.33 29.07 3.66
C GLU A 378 -3.87 27.71 3.17
N ASN A 379 -3.00 26.81 2.72
CA ASN A 379 -3.42 25.47 2.29
C ASN A 379 -3.83 24.58 3.47
N LEU A 380 -3.14 24.67 4.61
CA LEU A 380 -3.56 24.02 5.86
C LEU A 380 -4.94 24.48 6.30
N GLU A 381 -5.23 25.78 6.21
CA GLU A 381 -6.53 26.32 6.61
C GLU A 381 -7.64 25.94 5.63
N ARG A 382 -7.34 25.76 4.33
CA ARG A 382 -8.31 25.25 3.34
C ARG A 382 -8.62 23.77 3.50
N TYR A 383 -7.75 23.02 4.17
CA TYR A 383 -7.93 21.59 4.40
C TYR A 383 -8.92 21.32 5.54
N LYS A 384 -8.95 22.21 6.54
CA LYS A 384 -9.94 22.23 7.62
C LYS A 384 -11.33 22.60 7.10
#